data_AF-A0A091S2N6-F1
#
_entry.id   AF-A0A091S2N6-F1
#
_cell.length_a   1.000
_cell.length_b   1.000
_cell.length_c   1.000
_cell.angle_alpha   90.00
_cell.angle_beta   90.00
_cell.angle_gamma   90.00
#
_symmetry.space_group_name_H-M   'P 1'
#
loop_
_entity.id
_entity.type
_entity.pdbx_description
1 polymer ?
#
loop_
_entity_poly.entity_id
_entity_poly.type
_entity_poly.pdbx_seq_one_letter_code
_entity_poly.pdbx_strand_id
1 'polypeptide(L)'
;YYTSIPGSCNFETQDEEWTTACGLTQDPRDDFDWNISSTGIMGQTGPDVDHTPGKGQQFLYINSSAQKEGNRARIITTKSFPASLGVCRVRFWFWMFPSTQTGVLKV
;
A
#
# COMPACT_ATOMS: atom_id res chain seq x y z
N TYR A 1 8.05 2.48 18.46
CA TYR A 1 6.81 3.21 18.82
C TYR A 1 6.30 3.89 17.57
N TYR A 2 5.16 3.47 17.04
CA TYR A 2 4.55 4.13 15.89
C TYR A 2 3.88 5.42 16.37
N THR A 3 4.35 6.57 15.91
CA THR A 3 3.63 7.82 16.07
C THR A 3 2.42 7.79 15.14
N SER A 4 1.21 7.80 15.69
CA SER A 4 0.00 8.00 14.91
C SER A 4 -0.09 9.48 14.51
N ILE A 5 0.41 9.80 13.31
CA ILE A 5 0.33 11.13 12.70
C ILE A 5 -0.73 11.03 11.59
N PRO A 6 -1.58 12.05 11.36
CA PRO A 6 -2.50 12.04 10.23
C PRO A 6 -1.84 11.62 8.92
N GLY A 7 -2.38 10.59 8.27
CA GLY A 7 -1.82 9.98 7.04
C GLY A 7 -0.82 8.84 7.27
N SER A 8 -0.50 8.51 8.53
CA SER A 8 0.24 7.30 8.86
C SER A 8 -0.69 6.10 8.75
N CYS A 9 -0.24 5.08 8.04
CA CYS A 9 -0.97 3.83 7.86
C CYS A 9 0.04 2.68 7.80
N ASN A 10 -0.22 1.64 8.59
CA ASN A 10 0.54 0.39 8.60
C ASN A 10 -0.30 -0.81 8.17
N PHE A 11 -1.54 -0.58 7.70
CA PHE A 11 -2.49 -1.59 7.22
C PHE A 11 -2.91 -2.67 8.23
N GLU A 12 -2.44 -2.63 9.48
CA GLU A 12 -2.84 -3.53 10.57
C GLU A 12 -4.22 -3.16 11.12
N THR A 13 -5.25 -3.39 10.32
CA THR A 13 -6.61 -2.94 10.59
C THR A 13 -7.43 -4.15 11.00
N GLN A 14 -7.53 -4.37 12.31
CA GLN A 14 -8.15 -5.57 12.91
C GLN A 14 -9.53 -5.87 12.30
N ASP A 15 -10.54 -5.09 12.70
CA ASP A 15 -11.95 -5.27 12.29
C ASP A 15 -12.46 -4.11 11.40
N GLU A 16 -11.60 -3.13 11.10
CA GLU A 16 -11.93 -1.99 10.25
C GLU A 16 -11.36 -2.17 8.85
N GLU A 17 -12.09 -1.71 7.84
CA GLU A 17 -11.60 -1.63 6.47
C GLU A 17 -10.39 -0.68 6.38
N TRP A 18 -9.32 -1.14 5.74
CA TRP A 18 -8.08 -0.36 5.63
C TRP A 18 -8.27 1.01 4.99
N THR A 19 -9.25 1.12 4.08
CA THR A 19 -9.61 2.39 3.44
C THR A 19 -10.07 3.43 4.46
N THR A 20 -10.86 3.00 5.45
CA THR A 20 -11.37 3.86 6.52
C THR A 20 -10.28 4.18 7.52
N ALA A 21 -9.60 3.15 8.04
CA ALA A 21 -8.58 3.29 9.08
C ALA A 21 -7.38 4.13 8.61
N CYS A 22 -7.01 4.04 7.34
CA CYS A 22 -5.86 4.75 6.78
C CYS A 22 -6.20 6.07 6.09
N GLY A 23 -7.49 6.39 5.90
CA GLY A 23 -7.89 7.56 5.12
C GLY A 23 -7.41 7.50 3.67
N LEU A 24 -7.37 6.30 3.10
CA LEU A 24 -6.99 6.01 1.72
C LEU A 24 -8.17 5.37 0.99
N THR A 25 -8.25 5.51 -0.32
CA THR A 25 -9.30 4.88 -1.12
C THR A 25 -8.81 4.55 -2.52
N GLN A 26 -9.42 3.55 -3.15
CA GLN A 26 -9.15 3.22 -4.55
C GLN A 26 -9.68 4.31 -5.47
N ASP A 27 -9.02 4.54 -6.60
CA ASP A 27 -9.53 5.43 -7.64
C ASP A 27 -10.43 4.64 -8.61
N PRO A 28 -11.75 4.87 -8.65
CA PRO A 28 -12.66 4.11 -9.52
C PRO A 28 -12.47 4.39 -11.02
N ARG A 29 -11.49 5.23 -11.40
CA ARG A 29 -11.16 5.60 -12.77
C ARG A 29 -9.92 4.88 -13.30
N ASP A 30 -9.35 3.98 -12.53
CA ASP A 30 -8.22 3.14 -12.94
C ASP A 30 -8.71 1.80 -13.55
N ASP A 31 -7.77 0.90 -13.83
CA ASP A 31 -8.05 -0.35 -14.54
C ASP A 31 -8.29 -1.53 -13.57
N PHE A 32 -7.73 -1.48 -12.36
CA PHE A 32 -7.85 -2.51 -11.33
C PHE A 32 -7.41 -2.00 -9.94
N ASP A 33 -7.78 -2.76 -8.92
CA ASP A 33 -7.59 -2.38 -7.52
C ASP A 33 -6.35 -2.98 -6.84
N TRP A 34 -5.77 -2.23 -5.90
CA TRP A 34 -4.84 -2.78 -4.91
C TRP A 34 -5.55 -3.75 -3.96
N ASN A 35 -4.86 -4.81 -3.54
CA ASN A 35 -5.40 -5.77 -2.59
C ASN A 35 -4.62 -5.73 -1.28
N ILE A 36 -5.28 -6.04 -0.16
CA ILE A 36 -4.59 -6.27 1.11
C ILE A 36 -4.18 -7.74 1.19
N SER A 37 -2.96 -8.01 1.63
CA SER A 37 -2.46 -9.37 1.87
C SER A 37 -1.68 -9.42 3.16
N SER A 38 -1.40 -10.64 3.60
CA SER A 38 -0.45 -10.89 4.67
C SER A 38 0.70 -11.78 4.23
N THR A 39 1.86 -11.64 4.90
CA THR A 39 3.07 -12.45 4.65
C THR A 39 2.78 -13.96 4.71
N GLY A 40 1.88 -14.40 5.60
CA GLY A 40 1.49 -15.81 5.75
C GLY A 40 0.70 -16.38 4.57
N ILE A 41 0.01 -15.53 3.78
CA ILE A 41 -0.80 -15.95 2.63
C ILE A 41 0.01 -15.94 1.34
N MET A 42 1.02 -15.06 1.23
CA MET A 42 1.81 -14.85 0.00
C MET A 42 3.00 -15.81 -0.17
N GLY A 43 2.99 -16.97 0.50
CA GLY A 43 4.02 -18.03 0.54
C GLY A 43 5.18 -17.90 -0.45
N GLN A 44 6.40 -17.78 0.08
CA GLN A 44 7.72 -17.83 -0.61
C GLN A 44 7.96 -16.90 -1.81
N THR A 45 7.00 -16.06 -2.22
CA THR A 45 7.15 -15.11 -3.34
C THR A 45 6.86 -13.66 -2.97
N GLY A 46 6.65 -13.36 -1.68
CA GLY A 46 6.65 -12.01 -1.11
C GLY A 46 7.87 -11.79 -0.19
N PRO A 47 8.09 -10.58 0.35
CA PRO A 47 9.12 -10.38 1.36
C PRO A 47 8.85 -11.28 2.57
N ASP A 48 9.88 -11.95 3.10
CA ASP A 48 9.73 -12.87 4.25
C ASP A 48 9.14 -12.20 5.50
N VAL A 49 9.24 -10.87 5.60
CA VAL A 49 8.78 -10.05 6.72
C VAL A 49 8.34 -8.68 6.21
N ASP A 50 7.15 -8.21 6.60
CA ASP A 50 6.74 -6.82 6.39
C ASP A 50 7.65 -5.88 7.22
N HIS A 51 8.03 -4.73 6.66
CA HIS A 51 8.97 -3.79 7.27
C HIS A 51 8.49 -3.14 8.56
N THR A 52 7.23 -3.36 8.95
CA THR A 52 6.61 -2.94 10.22
C THR A 52 7.29 -3.68 11.41
N PRO A 53 8.19 -3.07 12.21
CA PRO A 53 8.71 -3.71 13.42
C PRO A 53 7.59 -4.22 14.36
N GLY A 54 7.59 -5.52 14.65
CA GLY A 54 6.62 -6.17 15.53
C GLY A 54 5.87 -7.33 14.86
N LYS A 55 4.54 -7.39 15.06
CA LYS A 55 3.61 -8.39 14.50
C LYS A 55 2.95 -7.93 13.19
N GLY A 56 3.46 -6.88 12.54
CA GLY A 56 2.89 -6.39 11.30
C GLY A 56 3.01 -7.44 10.21
N GLN A 57 1.90 -7.80 9.60
CA GLN A 57 1.80 -8.80 8.54
C GLN A 57 1.10 -8.26 7.31
N GLN A 58 0.33 -7.17 7.43
CA GLN A 58 -0.57 -6.67 6.40
C GLN A 58 0.08 -5.58 5.56
N PHE A 59 -0.05 -5.71 4.25
CA PHE A 59 0.43 -4.73 3.29
C PHE A 59 -0.45 -4.73 2.05
N LEU A 60 -0.39 -3.63 1.31
CA LEU A 60 -1.04 -3.54 0.01
C LEU A 60 -0.15 -4.13 -1.07
N TYR A 61 -0.75 -4.89 -1.98
CA TYR A 61 -0.05 -5.52 -3.08
C TYR A 61 -0.87 -5.49 -4.38
N ILE A 62 -0.16 -5.72 -5.47
CA ILE A 62 -0.70 -5.94 -6.81
C ILE A 62 -0.14 -7.24 -7.34
N ASN A 63 -1.01 -8.07 -7.91
CA ASN A 63 -0.58 -9.22 -8.72
C ASN A 63 -0.39 -8.79 -10.18
N SER A 64 0.83 -8.37 -10.52
CA SER A 64 1.17 -7.91 -11.87
C SER A 64 1.01 -8.99 -12.95
N SER A 65 1.19 -10.26 -12.61
CA SER A 65 1.07 -11.39 -13.55
C SER A 65 -0.37 -11.58 -14.08
N ALA A 66 -1.36 -11.03 -13.38
CA ALA A 66 -2.76 -11.03 -13.81
C ALA A 66 -3.15 -9.80 -14.65
N GLN A 67 -2.22 -8.86 -14.86
CA GLN A 67 -2.47 -7.57 -15.51
C GLN A 67 -1.82 -7.46 -16.88
N LYS A 68 -2.31 -6.51 -17.68
CA LYS A 68 -1.74 -6.16 -18.98
C LYS A 68 -0.83 -4.95 -18.86
N GLU A 69 0.18 -4.88 -19.73
CA GLU A 69 1.00 -3.68 -19.85
C GLU A 69 0.10 -2.46 -20.12
N GLY A 70 0.32 -1.39 -19.37
CA GLY A 70 -0.47 -0.16 -19.46
C GLY A 70 -1.59 -0.06 -18.43
N ASN A 71 -2.06 -1.17 -17.85
CA ASN A 71 -3.04 -1.16 -16.76
C ASN A 71 -2.49 -0.38 -15.55
N ARG A 72 -3.36 0.37 -14.89
CA ARG A 72 -3.03 1.18 -13.71
C ARG A 72 -3.94 0.82 -12.55
N ALA A 73 -3.35 0.85 -11.36
CA ALA A 73 -4.04 0.81 -10.08
C ALA A 73 -3.57 2.00 -9.25
N ARG A 74 -4.49 2.70 -8.60
CA ARG A 74 -4.25 3.96 -7.92
C ARG A 74 -4.97 3.97 -6.58
N ILE A 75 -4.20 4.34 -5.56
CA ILE A 75 -4.75 4.72 -4.26
C ILE A 75 -4.60 6.22 -4.11
N ILE A 76 -5.65 6.86 -3.63
CA ILE A 76 -5.72 8.29 -3.37
C ILE A 76 -6.07 8.54 -1.91
N THR A 77 -5.73 9.72 -1.41
CA THR A 77 -6.07 10.12 -0.05
C THR A 77 -7.53 10.57 -0.02
N THR A 78 -8.28 10.16 1.01
CA THR A 78 -9.70 10.57 1.15
C THR A 78 -9.84 12.04 1.56
N LYS A 79 -8.80 12.59 2.19
CA LYS A 79 -8.69 13.99 2.56
C LYS A 79 -7.33 14.52 2.13
N SER A 80 -7.24 15.84 1.97
CA SER A 80 -5.95 16.50 1.79
C SER A 80 -5.16 16.41 3.10
N PHE A 81 -3.88 16.07 3.01
CA PHE A 81 -2.94 16.18 4.12
C PHE A 81 -2.24 17.54 4.00
N PRO A 82 -2.68 18.58 4.76
CA PRO A 82 -2.09 19.89 4.67
C PRO A 82 -0.64 19.85 5.13
N ALA A 83 0.23 20.56 4.39
CA ALA A 83 1.63 20.67 4.73
C ALA A 83 1.79 21.36 6.09
N SER A 84 2.54 20.76 7.02
CA SER A 84 2.76 21.34 8.35
C SER A 84 3.56 22.65 8.32
N LEU A 85 4.52 22.78 7.39
CA LEU A 85 5.36 23.97 7.18
C LEU A 85 5.51 24.29 5.68
N GLY A 86 4.45 24.08 4.89
CA GLY A 86 4.50 24.26 3.43
C GLY A 86 5.25 23.14 2.67
N VAL A 87 5.75 22.12 3.38
CA VAL A 87 6.33 20.91 2.81
C VAL A 87 5.52 19.67 3.20
N CYS A 88 5.11 18.88 2.22
CA CYS A 88 4.55 17.54 2.43
C CYS A 88 5.65 16.49 2.26
N ARG A 89 5.83 15.62 3.26
CA ARG A 89 6.78 14.50 3.18
C ARG A 89 6.00 13.19 3.18
N VAL A 90 6.21 12.39 2.15
CA VAL A 90 5.65 11.03 2.06
C VAL A 90 6.80 10.05 2.26
N ARG A 91 6.63 9.10 3.17
CA ARG A 91 7.56 7.99 3.39
C ARG A 91 6.77 6.71 3.45
N PHE A 92 7.18 5.73 2.67
CA PHE A 92 6.56 4.42 2.59
C PHE A 92 7.64 3.38 2.34
N TRP A 93 7.29 2.13 2.66
CA TRP A 93 8.07 0.96 2.27
C TRP A 93 7.45 0.36 1.03
N PHE A 94 8.30 -0.16 0.15
CA PHE A 94 7.84 -0.89 -1.03
C PHE A 94 8.74 -2.10 -1.25
N TRP A 95 8.16 -3.12 -1.85
CA TRP A 95 8.88 -4.28 -2.34
C TRP A 95 8.34 -4.61 -3.72
N MET A 96 9.25 -4.92 -4.64
CA MET A 96 8.92 -5.25 -6.02
C MET A 96 9.64 -6.54 -6.38
N PHE A 97 8.87 -7.55 -6.79
CA PHE A 97 9.44 -8.82 -7.22
C PHE A 97 10.29 -8.60 -8.48
N PRO A 98 11.51 -9.16 -8.58
CA PRO A 98 12.34 -9.02 -9.77
C PRO A 98 11.80 -9.89 -10.91
N SER A 99 10.97 -9.30 -11.77
CA SER A 99 10.39 -9.92 -12.96
C SER A 99 10.29 -8.91 -14.11
N THR A 100 10.31 -9.39 -15.35
CA THR A 100 10.06 -8.56 -16.54
C THR A 100 8.61 -8.08 -16.64
N GLN A 101 7.69 -8.72 -15.90
CA GLN A 101 6.29 -8.31 -15.81
C GLN A 101 6.04 -7.28 -14.70
N THR A 102 7.03 -7.04 -13.84
CA THR A 102 6.90 -6.06 -12.76
C THR A 102 6.82 -4.66 -13.35
N GLY A 103 5.73 -3.96 -13.03
CA GLY A 103 5.45 -2.61 -13.52
C GLY A 103 6.24 -1.52 -12.80
N VAL A 104 5.74 -0.28 -12.91
CA VAL A 104 6.35 0.91 -12.29
C VAL A 104 5.48 1.39 -11.13
N LEU A 105 6.08 1.62 -9.97
CA LEU A 105 5.45 2.33 -8.86
C LEU A 105 5.70 3.84 -9.00
N LYS A 106 4.63 4.65 -8.95
CA LYS A 106 4.67 6.12 -9.04
C LYS A 106 3.97 6.74 -7.84
N VAL A 107 4.53 7.85 -7.33
CA VAL A 107 3.96 8.69 -6.28
C VAL A 107 3.90 10.12 -6.77
#